data_AF-A0A0P0CAQ6-F1
#
_entry.id   AF-A0A0P0CAQ6-F1
#
_cell.length_a   1.000
_cell.length_b   1.000
_cell.length_c   1.000
_cell.angle_alpha   90.00
_cell.angle_beta   90.00
_cell.angle_gamma   90.00
#
_symmetry.space_group_name_H-M   'P 1'
#
loop_
_entity.id
_entity.type
_entity.pdbx_description
1 polymer ?
#
loop_
_entity_poly.entity_id
_entity_poly.type
_entity_poly.pdbx_seq_one_letter_code
_entity_poly.pdbx_strand_id
1 'polypeptide(L)'
;MNIRITIAFILVIANILFAHSFAPTGMMLTPVLLIIVTTLVCFKVTSINPIPLSLITYGLIALHDIGIKLYSGGSHDSQGLGWVHLLLFLGLVPSYVILVNSIFKDKELNRIEKLTAVFLFPVLIAGHLLLFGDLGLGLYYDI
;
A
#
# COMPACT_ATOMS: atom_id res chain seq x y z
N MET A 1 14.93 -10.99 4.58
CA MET A 1 13.83 -10.49 3.73
C MET A 1 12.49 -11.01 4.22
N ASN A 2 12.28 -12.33 4.28
CA ASN A 2 10.98 -12.94 4.60
C ASN A 2 10.38 -12.40 5.90
N ILE A 3 11.16 -12.32 6.98
CA ILE A 3 10.68 -11.76 8.26
C ILE A 3 10.13 -10.33 8.15
N ARG A 4 10.73 -9.47 7.31
CA ARG A 4 10.27 -8.08 7.14
C ARG A 4 8.98 -8.00 6.34
N ILE A 5 8.84 -8.83 5.32
CA ILE A 5 7.60 -8.96 4.54
C ILE A 5 6.49 -9.52 5.44
N THR A 6 6.80 -10.53 6.27
CA THR A 6 5.87 -11.07 7.27
C THR A 6 5.44 -10.01 8.26
N ILE A 7 6.38 -9.21 8.81
CA ILE A 7 6.05 -8.10 9.71
C ILE A 7 5.17 -7.08 8.98
N ALA A 8 5.52 -6.69 7.75
CA ALA A 8 4.75 -5.73 6.98
C ALA A 8 3.32 -6.23 6.70
N PHE A 9 3.17 -7.52 6.37
CA PHE A 9 1.87 -8.17 6.21
C PHE A 9 1.06 -8.14 7.51
N ILE A 10 1.67 -8.51 8.64
CA ILE A 10 1.02 -8.46 9.95
C ILE A 10 0.56 -7.03 10.28
N LEU A 11 1.38 -6.02 9.99
CA LEU A 11 1.01 -4.61 10.21
C LEU A 11 -0.19 -4.19 9.35
N VAL A 12 -0.24 -4.63 8.08
CA VAL A 12 -1.39 -4.38 7.21
C VAL A 12 -2.66 -4.98 7.81
N ILE A 13 -2.63 -6.27 8.16
CA ILE A 13 -3.79 -6.96 8.75
C ILE A 13 -4.20 -6.32 10.08
N ALA A 14 -3.23 -6.03 10.96
CA ALA A 14 -3.49 -5.39 12.25
C ALA A 14 -4.15 -4.02 12.08
N ASN A 15 -3.71 -3.21 11.11
CA ASN A 15 -4.32 -1.91 10.85
C ASN A 15 -5.74 -2.05 10.27
N ILE A 16 -6.00 -3.03 9.42
CA ILE A 16 -7.36 -3.29 8.91
C ILE A 16 -8.31 -3.64 10.06
N LEU A 17 -7.91 -4.56 10.93
CA LEU A 17 -8.70 -4.95 12.11
C LEU A 17 -8.87 -3.78 13.09
N PHE A 18 -7.82 -2.97 13.28
CA PHE A 18 -7.90 -1.77 14.09
C PHE A 18 -8.84 -0.72 13.50
N ALA A 19 -8.83 -0.52 12.18
CA ALA A 19 -9.74 0.39 11.49
C ALA A 19 -11.21 -0.08 11.54
N HIS A 20 -11.44 -1.39 11.63
CA HIS A 20 -12.76 -1.93 11.88
C HIS A 20 -13.27 -1.47 13.25
N SER A 21 -12.50 -1.67 14.33
CA SER A 21 -12.97 -1.34 15.69
C SER A 21 -12.86 0.14 16.06
N PHE A 22 -11.97 0.90 15.43
CA PHE A 22 -11.62 2.28 15.81
C PHE A 22 -11.62 3.22 14.62
N ALA A 23 -12.67 3.14 13.79
CA ALA A 23 -12.89 4.15 12.75
C ALA A 23 -13.15 5.54 13.36
N PRO A 24 -12.68 6.64 12.75
CA PRO A 24 -11.87 6.70 11.51
C PRO A 24 -10.36 6.58 11.76
N THR A 25 -9.90 6.42 13.00
CA THR A 25 -8.48 6.49 13.37
C THR A 25 -7.61 5.48 12.60
N GLY A 26 -8.04 4.23 12.47
CA GLY A 26 -7.28 3.22 11.71
C GLY A 26 -7.18 3.52 10.21
N MET A 27 -8.17 4.22 9.64
CA MET A 27 -8.10 4.74 8.27
C MET A 27 -7.11 5.92 8.18
N MET A 28 -7.12 6.85 9.15
CA MET A 28 -6.21 8.00 9.18
C MET A 28 -4.72 7.61 9.24
N LEU A 29 -4.41 6.42 9.74
CA LEU A 29 -3.04 5.88 9.80
C LEU A 29 -2.51 5.38 8.45
N THR A 30 -3.35 5.31 7.41
CA THR A 30 -2.97 4.82 6.06
C THR A 30 -1.64 5.41 5.56
N PRO A 31 -1.41 6.75 5.55
CA PRO A 31 -0.18 7.29 4.98
C PRO A 31 1.08 6.78 5.70
N VAL A 32 1.04 6.75 7.03
CA VAL A 32 2.15 6.30 7.89
C VAL A 32 2.40 4.81 7.69
N LEU A 33 1.32 4.02 7.64
CA LEU A 33 1.42 2.58 7.45
C LEU A 33 2.08 2.23 6.10
N LEU A 34 1.68 2.88 5.00
CA LEU A 34 2.25 2.59 3.68
C LEU A 34 3.75 2.91 3.64
N ILE A 35 4.16 4.01 4.27
CA ILE A 35 5.58 4.38 4.40
C ILE A 35 6.35 3.31 5.18
N ILE A 36 5.83 2.87 6.32
CA ILE A 36 6.47 1.84 7.17
C ILE A 36 6.57 0.51 6.40
N VAL A 37 5.48 0.06 5.80
CA VAL A 37 5.41 -1.19 5.03
C VAL A 37 6.40 -1.15 3.87
N THR A 38 6.41 -0.08 3.09
CA THR A 38 7.32 0.07 1.95
C THR A 38 8.78 0.13 2.40
N THR A 39 9.05 0.83 3.50
CA THR A 39 10.38 0.87 4.12
C THR A 39 10.83 -0.53 4.53
N LEU A 40 9.98 -1.31 5.21
CA LEU A 40 10.32 -2.67 5.65
C LEU A 40 10.62 -3.62 4.48
N VAL A 41 9.83 -3.52 3.42
CA VAL A 41 10.02 -4.30 2.18
C VAL A 41 11.35 -3.93 1.52
N CYS A 42 11.62 -2.63 1.37
CA CYS A 42 12.80 -2.10 0.68
C CYS A 42 14.08 -2.04 1.54
N PHE A 43 13.98 -2.20 2.86
CA PHE A 43 15.11 -1.96 3.77
C PHE A 43 16.29 -2.90 3.46
N LYS A 44 17.49 -2.34 3.25
CA LYS A 44 18.73 -3.11 3.01
C LYS A 44 18.55 -4.27 2.00
N VAL A 45 17.78 -4.06 0.95
CA VAL A 45 17.71 -4.99 -0.18
C VAL A 45 18.94 -4.75 -1.05
N THR A 46 19.78 -5.77 -1.23
CA THR A 46 21.04 -5.66 -1.99
C THR A 46 21.12 -6.60 -3.19
N SER A 47 20.15 -7.50 -3.38
CA SER A 47 20.23 -8.55 -4.41
C SER A 47 18.88 -9.07 -4.91
N ILE A 48 17.77 -8.37 -4.65
CA ILE A 48 16.46 -8.80 -5.15
C ILE A 48 16.19 -8.09 -6.46
N ASN A 49 15.67 -8.85 -7.44
CA ASN A 49 15.16 -8.30 -8.67
C ASN A 49 14.15 -7.15 -8.39
N PRO A 50 14.25 -6.00 -9.07
CA PRO A 50 13.36 -4.85 -8.86
C PRO A 50 11.87 -5.15 -9.06
N ILE A 51 11.56 -6.10 -9.92
CA ILE A 51 10.19 -6.49 -10.28
C ILE A 51 9.45 -7.11 -9.07
N PRO A 52 9.95 -8.19 -8.42
CA PRO A 52 9.37 -8.69 -7.17
C PRO A 52 9.19 -7.63 -6.09
N LEU A 53 10.14 -6.70 -5.95
CA LEU A 53 10.04 -5.63 -4.97
C LEU A 53 8.81 -4.76 -5.22
N SER A 54 8.60 -4.37 -6.48
CA SER A 54 7.44 -3.58 -6.90
C SER A 54 6.13 -4.35 -6.72
N LEU A 55 6.10 -5.64 -7.07
CA LEU A 55 4.92 -6.50 -6.91
C LEU A 55 4.54 -6.71 -5.44
N ILE A 56 5.52 -6.95 -4.57
CA ILE A 56 5.28 -7.16 -3.13
C ILE A 56 4.80 -5.86 -2.47
N THR A 57 5.46 -4.73 -2.76
CA THR A 57 5.04 -3.43 -2.25
C THR A 57 3.63 -3.09 -2.71
N TYR A 58 3.33 -3.27 -4.01
CA TYR A 58 1.97 -3.12 -4.53
C TYR A 58 0.98 -4.02 -3.81
N GLY A 59 1.26 -5.32 -3.71
CA GLY A 59 0.32 -6.29 -3.13
C GLY A 59 -0.06 -5.97 -1.69
N LEU A 60 0.90 -5.51 -0.88
CA LEU A 60 0.62 -5.09 0.51
C LEU A 60 -0.21 -3.80 0.58
N ILE A 61 0.06 -2.83 -0.30
CA ILE A 61 -0.71 -1.58 -0.37
C ILE A 61 -2.14 -1.85 -0.87
N ALA A 62 -2.29 -2.67 -1.92
CA ALA A 62 -3.58 -3.06 -2.47
C ALA A 62 -4.42 -3.82 -1.45
N LEU A 63 -3.82 -4.77 -0.73
CA LEU A 63 -4.48 -5.49 0.37
C LEU A 63 -4.94 -4.54 1.47
N HIS A 64 -4.10 -3.56 1.83
CA HIS A 64 -4.46 -2.55 2.82
C HIS A 64 -5.64 -1.69 2.36
N ASP A 65 -5.59 -1.14 1.15
CA ASP A 65 -6.68 -0.31 0.59
C ASP A 65 -8.00 -1.08 0.50
N ILE A 66 -7.98 -2.30 -0.04
CA ILE A 66 -9.16 -3.19 -0.09
C ILE A 66 -9.69 -3.46 1.31
N GLY A 67 -8.79 -3.75 2.27
CA GLY A 67 -9.17 -4.05 3.63
C GLY A 67 -9.83 -2.86 4.34
N ILE A 68 -9.29 -1.65 4.18
CA ILE A 68 -9.90 -0.43 4.73
C ILE A 68 -11.28 -0.19 4.10
N LYS A 69 -11.39 -0.29 2.77
CA LYS A 69 -12.66 -0.08 2.06
C LYS A 69 -13.73 -1.11 2.39
N LEU A 70 -13.35 -2.35 2.70
CA LEU A 70 -14.34 -3.40 2.99
C LEU A 70 -14.67 -3.51 4.48
N TYR A 71 -13.72 -3.20 5.36
CA TYR A 71 -13.86 -3.56 6.78
C TYR A 71 -13.71 -2.41 7.75
N SER A 72 -13.31 -1.21 7.33
CA SER A 72 -13.28 -0.08 8.26
C SER A 72 -14.69 0.26 8.77
N GLY A 73 -14.76 0.81 9.97
CA GLY A 73 -16.03 1.09 10.61
C GLY A 73 -16.82 2.29 10.08
N GLY A 74 -18.10 2.34 10.44
CA GLY A 74 -19.00 3.45 10.11
C GLY A 74 -19.71 3.29 8.76
N SER A 75 -20.19 4.42 8.22
CA SER A 75 -20.87 4.49 6.93
C SER A 75 -19.88 4.66 5.79
N HIS A 76 -20.01 3.83 4.77
CA HIS A 76 -19.15 3.85 3.58
C HIS A 76 -19.85 4.66 2.49
N ASP A 77 -19.88 5.97 2.68
CA ASP A 77 -20.43 6.91 1.70
C ASP A 77 -19.34 7.49 0.77
N SER A 78 -19.77 8.30 -0.21
CA SER A 78 -18.86 8.91 -1.18
C SER A 78 -17.85 9.87 -0.54
N GLN A 79 -18.19 10.51 0.59
CA GLN A 79 -17.29 11.42 1.29
C GLN A 79 -16.20 10.63 2.03
N GLY A 80 -16.59 9.57 2.74
CA GLY A 80 -15.68 8.63 3.39
C GLY A 80 -14.72 7.98 2.39
N LEU A 81 -15.23 7.56 1.22
CA LEU A 81 -14.38 7.01 0.16
C LEU A 81 -13.37 8.03 -0.38
N GLY A 82 -13.78 9.29 -0.55
CA GLY A 82 -12.88 10.39 -0.90
C GLY A 82 -11.75 10.57 0.10
N TRP A 83 -12.03 10.42 1.40
CA TRP A 83 -10.99 10.43 2.45
C TRP A 83 -10.04 9.23 2.35
N VAL A 84 -10.56 8.04 2.09
CA VAL A 84 -9.73 6.83 1.88
C VAL A 84 -8.76 7.06 0.71
N HIS A 85 -9.24 7.55 -0.44
CA HIS A 85 -8.38 7.82 -1.59
C HIS A 85 -7.34 8.91 -1.30
N LEU A 86 -7.73 10.01 -0.65
CA LEU A 86 -6.81 11.07 -0.28
C LEU A 86 -5.66 10.54 0.59
N LEU A 87 -6.00 9.79 1.64
CA LEU A 87 -5.02 9.20 2.57
C LEU A 87 -4.14 8.15 1.89
N LEU A 88 -4.71 7.34 0.99
CA LEU A 88 -3.96 6.43 0.14
C LEU A 88 -2.92 7.19 -0.69
N PHE A 89 -3.29 8.26 -1.39
CA PHE A 89 -2.36 9.04 -2.22
C PHE A 89 -1.28 9.74 -1.39
N LEU A 90 -1.61 10.26 -0.21
CA LEU A 90 -0.64 10.83 0.72
C LEU A 90 0.42 9.81 1.17
N GLY A 91 0.04 8.53 1.32
CA GLY A 91 0.97 7.43 1.60
C GLY A 91 1.73 6.92 0.37
N LEU A 92 1.08 6.88 -0.79
CA LEU A 92 1.65 6.36 -2.04
C LEU A 92 2.84 7.18 -2.52
N VAL A 93 2.76 8.52 -2.48
CA VAL A 93 3.85 9.39 -2.96
C VAL A 93 5.18 9.12 -2.26
N PRO A 94 5.29 9.20 -0.91
CA PRO A 94 6.54 8.91 -0.22
C PRO A 94 6.93 7.43 -0.33
N SER A 95 5.96 6.51 -0.37
CA SER A 95 6.24 5.08 -0.58
C SER A 95 6.89 4.83 -1.94
N TYR A 96 6.39 5.47 -3.00
CA TYR A 96 6.97 5.38 -4.33
C TYR A 96 8.40 5.92 -4.37
N VAL A 97 8.66 7.06 -3.73
CA VAL A 97 10.01 7.62 -3.61
C VAL A 97 10.96 6.63 -2.92
N ILE A 98 10.52 5.97 -1.85
CA ILE A 98 11.30 4.94 -1.14
C ILE A 98 11.61 3.74 -2.06
N LEU A 99 10.60 3.24 -2.77
CA LEU A 99 10.75 2.12 -3.71
C LEU A 99 11.74 2.46 -4.83
N VAL A 100 11.58 3.60 -5.48
CA VAL A 100 12.47 4.09 -6.55
C VAL A 100 13.91 4.20 -6.02
N ASN A 101 14.10 4.86 -4.88
CA ASN A 101 15.42 4.98 -4.26
C ASN A 101 16.04 3.61 -3.94
N SER A 102 15.24 2.63 -3.53
CA SER A 102 15.73 1.27 -3.30
C SER A 102 16.16 0.56 -4.58
N ILE A 103 15.40 0.72 -5.67
CA ILE A 103 15.70 0.10 -6.97
C ILE A 103 17.00 0.67 -7.56
N PHE A 104 17.23 1.97 -7.43
CA PHE A 104 18.43 2.63 -7.97
C PHE A 104 19.68 2.52 -7.08
N LYS A 105 19.57 1.99 -5.86
CA LYS A 105 20.73 1.74 -4.99
C LYS A 105 21.65 0.64 -5.50
N ASP A 106 21.08 -0.37 -6.17
CA ASP A 106 21.84 -1.46 -6.74
C ASP A 106 22.46 -1.02 -8.07
N LYS A 107 23.79 -1.00 -8.15
CA LYS A 107 24.53 -0.55 -9.33
C LYS A 107 24.68 -1.62 -10.40
N GLU A 108 24.59 -2.90 -10.03
CA GLU A 108 24.85 -4.04 -10.92
C GLU A 108 23.63 -4.37 -11.80
N LEU A 109 22.43 -3.98 -11.37
CA LEU A 109 21.20 -4.21 -12.11
C LEU A 109 21.08 -3.40 -13.41
N ASN A 110 20.55 -4.03 -14.45
CA ASN A 110 20.34 -3.42 -15.76
C ASN A 110 19.34 -2.25 -15.68
N ARG A 111 19.62 -1.18 -16.43
CA ARG A 111 18.75 0.00 -16.56
C ARG A 111 17.33 -0.36 -17.00
N ILE A 112 17.17 -1.33 -17.90
CA ILE A 112 15.83 -1.75 -18.39
C ILE A 112 15.02 -2.33 -17.24
N GLU A 113 15.60 -3.24 -16.45
CA GLU A 113 14.91 -3.87 -15.32
C GLU A 113 14.50 -2.86 -14.25
N LYS A 114 15.36 -1.87 -13.98
CA LYS A 114 15.05 -0.75 -13.09
C LYS A 114 13.85 0.05 -13.58
N LEU A 115 13.87 0.47 -14.85
CA LEU A 115 12.77 1.23 -15.44
C LEU A 115 11.47 0.43 -15.47
N THR A 116 11.53 -0.84 -15.87
CA THR A 116 10.37 -1.73 -15.86
C THR A 116 9.74 -1.78 -14.48
N ALA A 117 10.52 -1.98 -13.41
CA ALA A 117 9.99 -2.00 -12.04
C ALA A 117 9.42 -0.64 -11.60
N VAL A 118 10.10 0.46 -11.92
CA VAL A 118 9.67 1.83 -11.59
C VAL A 118 8.33 2.18 -12.23
N PHE A 119 8.08 1.74 -13.47
CA PHE A 119 6.80 1.98 -14.17
C PHE A 119 5.74 0.94 -13.86
N LEU A 120 6.15 -0.29 -13.52
CA LEU A 120 5.22 -1.36 -13.14
C LEU A 120 4.37 -0.95 -11.93
N PHE A 121 4.98 -0.34 -10.91
CA PHE A 121 4.26 0.04 -9.69
C PHE A 121 3.10 1.04 -9.95
N PRO A 122 3.30 2.20 -10.62
CA PRO A 122 2.21 3.10 -10.98
C PRO A 122 1.14 2.46 -11.87
N VAL A 123 1.53 1.60 -12.82
CA VAL A 123 0.58 0.89 -13.68
C VAL A 123 -0.32 -0.04 -12.86
N LEU A 124 0.25 -0.78 -11.90
CA LEU A 124 -0.51 -1.63 -11.00
C LEU A 124 -1.46 -0.84 -10.10
N ILE A 125 -1.00 0.29 -9.54
CA ILE A 125 -1.85 1.19 -8.73
C ILE A 125 -3.00 1.77 -9.58
N ALA A 126 -2.73 2.20 -10.81
CA ALA A 126 -3.78 2.70 -11.70
C ALA A 126 -4.82 1.61 -12.01
N GLY A 127 -4.38 0.40 -12.35
CA GLY A 127 -5.27 -0.74 -12.57
C GLY A 127 -6.08 -1.09 -11.32
N HIS A 128 -5.47 -1.05 -10.14
CA HIS A 128 -6.14 -1.26 -8.87
C HIS A 128 -7.24 -0.22 -8.62
N LEU A 129 -6.96 1.07 -8.83
CA LEU A 129 -7.95 2.13 -8.63
C LEU A 129 -9.10 2.07 -9.64
N LEU A 130 -8.84 1.60 -10.87
CA LEU A 130 -9.91 1.37 -11.86
C LEU A 130 -10.85 0.22 -11.45
N LEU A 131 -10.33 -0.81 -10.79
CA LEU A 131 -11.11 -1.99 -10.40
C LEU A 131 -11.76 -1.85 -9.02
N PHE A 132 -11.08 -1.20 -8.09
CA PHE A 132 -11.44 -1.14 -6.66
C PHE A 132 -11.65 0.30 -6.16
N GLY A 133 -11.77 1.27 -7.07
CA GLY A 133 -12.00 2.67 -6.74
C GLY A 133 -13.22 2.85 -5.83
N ASP A 134 -14.36 2.29 -6.26
CA ASP A 134 -15.65 2.37 -5.58
C ASP A 134 -15.96 1.18 -4.66
N LEU A 135 -14.95 0.36 -4.35
CA LEU A 135 -15.13 -0.82 -3.51
C LEU A 135 -15.63 -0.41 -2.11
N GLY A 136 -16.63 -1.14 -1.60
CA GLY A 136 -17.18 -0.95 -0.26
C GLY A 136 -18.25 0.15 -0.16
N LEU A 137 -18.49 0.92 -1.21
CA LEU A 137 -19.52 1.97 -1.21
C LEU A 137 -20.90 1.39 -0.88
N GLY A 138 -21.60 2.01 0.07
CA GLY A 138 -22.91 1.58 0.56
C GLY A 138 -22.88 0.56 1.70
N LEU A 139 -21.70 0.09 2.12
CA LEU A 139 -21.57 -0.72 3.34
C LEU A 139 -21.77 0.13 4.60
N TYR A 140 -22.18 -0.55 5.66
CA TYR A 140 -22.38 0.06 6.97
C TYR A 140 -22.08 -0.96 8.07
N TYR A 141 -21.28 -0.55 9.05
CA TYR A 141 -20.93 -1.36 10.21
C TYR A 141 -21.25 -0.58 11.48
N ASP A 142 -22.21 -1.09 12.26
CA ASP A 142 -22.49 -0.66 13.64
C ASP A 142 -21.38 -1.19 14.56
N ILE A 143 -20.56 -0.28 15.11
CA ILE A 143 -19.42 -0.62 15.98
C ILE A 143 -19.37 0.36 17.14
#